data_AF-A0A7S2UA67-F1
#
_entry.id   AF-A0A7S2UA67-F1
#
_cell.length_a   1.000
_cell.length_b   1.000
_cell.length_c   1.000
_cell.angle_alpha   90.00
_cell.angle_beta   90.00
_cell.angle_gamma   90.00
#
_symmetry.space_group_name_H-M   'P 1'
#
loop_
_entity.id
_entity.type
_entity.pdbx_description
1 polymer ?
#
loop_
_entity_poly.entity_id
_entity_poly.type
_entity_poly.pdbx_seq_one_letter_code
_entity_poly.pdbx_strand_id
1 'polypeptide(L)'
;GVFFGLVRDTNAWIRPSFLGQTNVRAFAIDLASISPTLTLATSSIIAGDYIPLVKDLNRRYGDPTIHYTARAKEILVNGNPIGKSKPIYVIFDTGVTGMVMSEGLYNERYLLARKNRERNLWGNVEISFQTKQGKTVQIASKKPLTTPMGAMPWKGFNAHLIVIGLSFLDGNMLSVDIDKG
;
A
#
# COMPACT_ATOMS: atom_id res chain seq x y z
N GLY A 1 14.96 4.40 12.71
CA GLY A 1 14.12 5.50 12.18
C GLY A 1 13.06 5.84 13.19
N VAL A 2 12.63 7.09 13.26
CA VAL A 2 11.49 7.50 14.08
C VAL A 2 10.22 7.05 13.36
N PHE A 3 9.45 6.15 13.96
CA PHE A 3 8.15 5.73 13.44
C PHE A 3 7.14 6.85 13.71
N PHE A 4 6.90 7.69 12.71
CA PHE A 4 5.86 8.69 12.77
C PHE A 4 4.58 8.09 12.17
N GLY A 5 3.50 8.02 12.94
CA GLY A 5 2.19 7.63 12.44
C GLY A 5 1.65 8.71 11.50
N LEU A 6 1.92 8.57 10.19
CA LEU A 6 1.53 9.56 9.17
C LEU A 6 0.09 9.42 8.71
N VAL A 7 -0.69 8.49 9.27
CA VAL A 7 -2.11 8.40 8.96
C VAL A 7 -2.85 9.56 9.61
N ARG A 8 -3.52 10.41 8.82
CA ARG A 8 -4.20 11.61 9.33
C ARG A 8 -5.60 11.32 9.84
N ASP A 9 -6.43 10.72 8.99
CA ASP A 9 -7.85 10.56 9.22
C ASP A 9 -8.09 9.28 10.01
N THR A 10 -8.91 9.32 11.06
CA THR A 10 -9.31 8.15 11.84
C THR A 10 -10.79 8.26 12.22
N ASN A 11 -11.43 7.15 12.60
CA ASN A 11 -12.78 7.20 13.16
C ASN A 11 -12.80 8.01 14.47
N ALA A 12 -13.90 8.69 14.77
CA ALA A 12 -14.01 9.64 15.89
C ALA A 12 -13.70 9.06 17.29
N TRP A 13 -13.79 7.74 17.48
CA TRP A 13 -13.48 7.06 18.73
C TRP A 13 -11.99 6.68 18.87
N ILE A 14 -11.20 6.85 17.81
CA ILE A 14 -9.75 6.66 17.81
C ILE A 14 -9.09 7.97 18.23
N ARG A 15 -7.99 7.87 19.01
CA ARG A 15 -7.21 9.05 19.38
C ARG A 15 -6.67 9.73 18.12
N PRO A 16 -6.75 11.07 18.02
CA PRO A 16 -6.19 11.79 16.88
C PRO A 16 -4.71 11.46 16.69
N SER A 17 -4.30 11.24 15.44
CA SER A 17 -2.88 11.15 15.10
C SER A 17 -2.23 12.52 15.21
N PHE A 18 -0.90 12.58 15.09
CA PHE A 18 -0.21 13.87 14.98
C PHE A 18 -0.76 14.69 13.82
N LEU A 19 -0.86 14.12 12.61
CA LEU A 19 -1.35 14.87 11.45
C LEU A 19 -2.80 15.32 11.62
N GLY A 20 -3.65 14.49 12.26
CA GLY A 20 -5.05 14.83 12.55
C GLY A 20 -5.23 16.05 13.45
N GLN A 21 -4.17 16.51 14.11
CA GLN A 21 -4.14 17.72 14.96
C GLN A 21 -3.52 18.93 14.24
N THR A 22 -3.18 18.79 12.96
CA THR A 22 -2.53 19.85 12.16
C THR A 22 -3.40 20.24 10.96
N ASN A 23 -2.99 21.30 10.26
CA ASN A 23 -3.57 21.68 8.96
C ASN A 23 -2.83 21.03 7.78
N VAL A 24 -2.09 19.94 7.99
CA VAL A 24 -1.40 19.22 6.91
C VAL A 24 -2.42 18.54 6.01
N ARG A 25 -2.27 18.80 4.71
CA ARG A 25 -3.15 18.28 3.65
C ARG A 25 -2.40 17.37 2.68
N ALA A 26 -1.08 17.46 2.65
CA ALA A 26 -0.24 16.58 1.86
C ALA A 26 1.12 16.37 2.54
N PHE A 27 1.79 15.26 2.22
CA PHE A 27 3.16 15.03 2.62
C PHE A 27 3.95 14.30 1.54
N ALA A 28 5.26 14.46 1.53
CA ALA A 28 6.19 13.68 0.72
C ALA A 28 7.24 13.02 1.59
N ILE A 29 7.54 11.76 1.29
CA ILE A 29 8.65 11.00 1.85
C ILE A 29 9.61 10.77 0.69
N ASP A 30 10.79 11.37 0.76
CA ASP A 30 11.85 11.13 -0.22
C ASP A 30 12.85 10.13 0.37
N LEU A 31 12.77 8.89 -0.09
CA LEU A 31 13.72 7.81 0.23
C LEU A 31 14.78 7.61 -0.87
N ALA A 32 14.71 8.39 -1.95
CA ALA A 32 15.71 8.36 -3.02
C ALA A 32 16.92 9.25 -2.70
N SER A 33 16.73 10.29 -1.88
CA SER A 33 17.79 11.17 -1.41
C SER A 33 18.80 10.45 -0.50
N ILE A 34 20.07 10.87 -0.59
CA ILE A 34 21.16 10.43 0.32
C ILE A 34 20.80 10.70 1.79
N SER A 35 20.05 11.78 2.03
CA SER A 35 19.47 12.09 3.34
C SER A 35 17.95 12.05 3.20
N PRO A 36 17.29 10.95 3.62
CA PRO A 36 15.86 10.81 3.49
C PRO A 36 15.10 11.95 4.17
N THR A 37 14.07 12.47 3.51
CA THR A 37 13.30 13.62 4.03
C THR A 37 11.82 13.32 4.17
N LEU A 38 11.18 13.98 5.13
CA LEU A 38 9.74 14.07 5.26
C LEU A 38 9.34 15.55 5.12
N THR A 39 8.58 15.85 4.07
CA THR A 39 8.00 17.18 3.85
C THR A 39 6.52 17.15 4.20
N LEU A 40 6.07 18.08 5.04
CA LEU A 40 4.66 18.29 5.37
C LEU A 40 4.17 19.58 4.72
N ALA A 41 2.99 19.53 4.10
CA ALA A 41 2.43 20.66 3.36
C ALA A 41 0.96 20.91 3.71
N THR A 42 0.59 22.19 3.72
CA THR A 42 -0.80 22.66 3.95
C THR A 42 -1.58 22.80 2.64
N SER A 43 -0.99 22.40 1.51
CA SER A 43 -1.59 22.37 0.18
C SER A 43 -1.12 21.13 -0.58
N SER A 44 -1.85 20.75 -1.64
CA SER A 44 -1.44 19.66 -2.55
C SER A 44 -0.03 19.91 -3.09
N ILE A 45 0.83 18.90 -2.99
CA ILE A 45 2.18 18.88 -3.61
C ILE A 45 2.22 18.05 -4.90
N ILE A 46 1.12 17.37 -5.24
CA ILE A 46 0.99 16.60 -6.47
C ILE A 46 0.63 17.55 -7.61
N ALA A 47 1.56 17.74 -8.55
CA ALA A 47 1.40 18.63 -9.71
C ALA A 47 0.99 17.91 -11.02
N GLY A 48 0.89 16.58 -11.01
CA GLY A 48 0.67 15.76 -12.21
C GLY A 48 -0.37 14.66 -12.04
N ASP A 49 -0.29 13.66 -12.90
CA ASP A 49 -1.09 12.44 -12.80
C ASP A 49 -0.71 11.64 -11.54
N TYR A 50 -1.67 10.90 -10.98
CA TYR A 50 -1.51 10.26 -9.68
C TYR A 50 -2.31 8.96 -9.58
N ILE A 51 -1.91 8.08 -8.66
CA ILE A 51 -2.69 6.89 -8.29
C ILE A 51 -3.81 7.35 -7.34
N PRO A 52 -5.10 7.16 -7.68
CA PRO A 52 -6.18 7.54 -6.79
C PRO A 52 -6.16 6.72 -5.50
N LEU A 53 -6.21 7.41 -4.36
CA LEU A 53 -6.48 6.76 -3.08
C LEU A 53 -7.97 6.44 -2.95
N VAL A 54 -8.29 5.41 -2.19
CA VAL A 54 -9.64 4.94 -1.94
C VAL A 54 -9.88 4.71 -0.46
N LYS A 55 -11.06 5.10 0.02
CA LYS A 55 -11.52 4.85 1.40
C LYS A 55 -12.35 3.58 1.55
N ASP A 56 -12.25 2.64 0.62
CA ASP A 56 -13.07 1.42 0.61
C ASP A 56 -12.87 0.57 1.88
N LEU A 57 -11.65 0.48 2.41
CA LEU A 57 -11.37 -0.23 3.66
C LEU A 57 -12.19 0.32 4.83
N ASN A 58 -12.28 1.64 4.95
CA ASN A 58 -13.10 2.31 5.96
C ASN A 58 -14.60 2.21 5.63
N ARG A 59 -15.01 2.66 4.44
CA ARG A 59 -16.42 2.81 4.05
C ARG A 59 -17.17 1.49 3.95
N ARG A 60 -16.50 0.38 3.59
CA ARG A 60 -17.13 -0.93 3.40
C ARG A 60 -16.86 -1.91 4.52
N TYR A 61 -15.66 -1.84 5.12
CA TYR A 61 -15.19 -2.85 6.06
C TYR A 61 -14.90 -2.29 7.47
N GLY A 62 -15.06 -0.98 7.67
CA GLY A 62 -14.97 -0.36 8.99
C GLY A 62 -13.54 -0.16 9.49
N ASP A 63 -12.55 -0.08 8.59
CA ASP A 63 -11.17 0.28 8.95
C ASP A 63 -11.12 1.59 9.76
N PRO A 64 -10.73 1.55 11.04
CA PRO A 64 -10.78 2.73 11.90
C PRO A 64 -9.63 3.70 11.66
N THR A 65 -8.57 3.25 11.00
CA THR A 65 -7.36 4.03 10.78
C THR A 65 -7.40 4.75 9.43
N ILE A 66 -8.30 4.42 8.49
CA ILE A 66 -8.44 5.09 7.18
C ILE A 66 -7.09 5.21 6.46
N HIS A 67 -6.46 4.06 6.19
CA HIS A 67 -5.13 3.98 5.61
C HIS A 67 -5.02 4.61 4.21
N TYR A 68 -3.81 5.07 3.85
CA TYR A 68 -3.47 5.45 2.48
C TYR A 68 -3.49 4.23 1.57
N THR A 69 -4.65 4.01 0.96
CA THR A 69 -4.96 2.79 0.23
C THR A 69 -5.22 3.12 -1.23
N ALA A 70 -4.63 2.36 -2.16
CA ALA A 70 -5.01 2.36 -3.56
C ALA A 70 -5.59 1.01 -3.97
N ARG A 71 -6.35 0.99 -5.07
CA ARG A 71 -6.77 -0.26 -5.70
C ARG A 71 -5.73 -0.67 -6.74
N ALA A 72 -5.13 -1.85 -6.57
CA ALA A 72 -4.25 -2.41 -7.60
C ALA A 72 -5.08 -2.88 -8.80
N LYS A 73 -4.54 -2.66 -9.99
CA LYS A 73 -5.02 -3.21 -11.25
C LYS A 73 -4.63 -4.69 -11.34
N GLU A 74 -3.38 -5.00 -10.99
CA GLU A 74 -2.82 -6.36 -11.07
C GLU A 74 -1.62 -6.48 -10.13
N ILE A 75 -1.34 -7.71 -9.72
CA ILE A 75 -0.07 -8.11 -9.11
C ILE A 75 0.51 -9.28 -9.91
N LEU A 76 1.79 -9.17 -10.25
CA LEU A 76 2.58 -10.24 -10.85
C LEU A 76 3.66 -10.68 -9.86
N VAL A 77 3.85 -11.99 -9.74
CA VAL A 77 4.96 -12.58 -8.99
C VAL A 77 5.72 -13.53 -9.89
N ASN A 78 7.00 -13.23 -10.11
CA ASN A 78 7.84 -13.92 -11.08
C ASN A 78 7.18 -14.00 -12.47
N GLY A 79 6.51 -12.91 -12.89
CA GLY A 79 5.79 -12.83 -14.16
C GLY A 79 4.41 -13.52 -14.17
N ASN A 80 3.98 -14.16 -13.08
CA ASN A 80 2.69 -14.83 -13.00
C ASN A 80 1.66 -13.98 -12.24
N PRO A 81 0.46 -13.74 -12.79
CA PRO A 81 -0.56 -12.97 -12.10
C PRO A 81 -1.24 -13.79 -11.00
N ILE A 82 -1.58 -13.14 -9.89
CA ILE A 82 -2.32 -13.73 -8.75
C ILE A 82 -3.46 -12.78 -8.31
N GLY A 83 -4.43 -13.30 -7.55
CA GLY A 83 -5.47 -12.51 -6.90
C GLY A 83 -6.56 -11.99 -7.84
N LYS A 84 -6.75 -12.62 -9.01
CA LYS A 84 -7.71 -12.16 -10.04
C LYS A 84 -9.18 -12.26 -9.64
N SER A 85 -9.49 -13.05 -8.62
CA SER A 85 -10.88 -13.36 -8.23
C SER A 85 -11.54 -12.24 -7.42
N LYS A 86 -10.76 -11.32 -6.85
CA LYS A 86 -11.25 -10.29 -5.93
C LYS A 86 -10.51 -8.96 -6.15
N PRO A 87 -11.10 -7.82 -5.77
CA PRO A 87 -10.36 -6.56 -5.71
C PRO A 87 -9.12 -6.70 -4.81
N ILE A 88 -8.03 -6.04 -5.19
CA ILE A 88 -6.79 -5.98 -4.41
C ILE A 88 -6.63 -4.55 -3.92
N TYR A 89 -6.66 -4.38 -2.60
CA TYR A 89 -6.36 -3.12 -1.93
C TYR A 89 -4.91 -3.12 -1.47
N VAL A 90 -4.19 -2.03 -1.71
CA VAL A 90 -2.79 -1.87 -1.36
C VAL A 90 -2.64 -0.69 -0.42
N ILE A 91 -2.17 -0.93 0.79
CA ILE A 91 -1.77 0.10 1.75
C ILE A 91 -0.29 0.42 1.54
N PHE A 92 0.02 1.71 1.46
CA PHE A 92 1.41 2.20 1.48
C PHE A 92 1.81 2.50 2.92
N ASP A 93 2.73 1.71 3.48
CA ASP A 93 3.13 1.81 4.89
C ASP A 93 4.65 1.77 5.05
N THR A 94 5.25 2.93 5.32
CA THR A 94 6.69 3.03 5.59
C THR A 94 7.11 2.36 6.90
N GLY A 95 6.18 2.01 7.78
CA GLY A 95 6.41 1.19 8.97
C GLY A 95 6.61 -0.30 8.67
N VAL A 96 6.29 -0.75 7.47
CA VAL A 96 6.53 -2.13 7.01
C VAL A 96 7.89 -2.21 6.31
N THR A 97 8.69 -3.24 6.62
CA THR A 97 9.99 -3.44 5.94
C THR A 97 9.81 -4.05 4.55
N GLY A 98 8.90 -5.01 4.40
CA GLY A 98 8.71 -5.78 3.17
C GLY A 98 7.30 -5.68 2.62
N MET A 99 6.61 -6.82 2.59
CA MET A 99 5.22 -6.95 2.17
C MET A 99 4.44 -7.79 3.16
N VAL A 100 3.25 -7.33 3.52
CA VAL A 100 2.26 -8.14 4.23
C VAL A 100 1.08 -8.36 3.29
N MET A 101 0.44 -9.53 3.29
CA MET A 101 -0.73 -9.75 2.45
C MET A 101 -1.75 -10.69 3.05
N SER A 102 -3.01 -10.60 2.63
CA SER A 102 -4.07 -11.52 3.05
C SER A 102 -3.66 -12.99 2.88
N GLU A 103 -3.94 -13.83 3.88
CA GLU A 103 -3.62 -15.26 3.86
C GLU A 103 -4.10 -15.97 2.59
N GLY A 104 -5.30 -15.66 2.11
CA GLY A 104 -5.84 -16.22 0.87
C GLY A 104 -4.97 -15.92 -0.36
N LEU A 105 -4.45 -14.70 -0.50
CA LEU A 105 -3.56 -14.33 -1.60
C LEU A 105 -2.20 -15.01 -1.48
N TYR A 106 -1.69 -15.11 -0.24
CA TYR A 106 -0.44 -15.80 0.05
C TYR A 106 -0.53 -17.29 -0.33
N ASN A 107 -1.62 -17.95 0.05
CA ASN A 107 -1.87 -19.36 -0.24
C ASN A 107 -2.08 -19.60 -1.74
N GLU A 108 -2.81 -18.73 -2.44
CA GLU A 108 -2.93 -18.78 -3.90
C GLU A 108 -1.55 -18.76 -4.56
N ARG A 109 -0.70 -17.80 -4.14
CA ARG A 109 0.67 -17.69 -4.65
C ARG A 109 1.51 -18.93 -4.32
N TYR A 110 1.41 -19.43 -3.10
CA TYR A 110 2.15 -20.61 -2.65
C TYR A 110 1.81 -21.85 -3.49
N LEU A 111 0.52 -22.10 -3.76
CA LEU A 111 0.07 -23.19 -4.61
C LEU A 111 0.59 -23.03 -6.05
N LEU A 112 0.54 -21.80 -6.59
CA LEU A 112 1.04 -21.50 -7.93
C LEU A 112 2.56 -21.75 -8.05
N ALA A 113 3.36 -21.27 -7.08
CA ALA A 113 4.80 -21.50 -7.04
C ALA A 113 5.14 -22.99 -7.04
N ARG A 114 4.42 -23.79 -6.25
CA ARG A 114 4.63 -25.24 -6.17
C ARG A 114 4.29 -25.92 -7.49
N LYS A 115 3.17 -25.55 -8.12
CA LYS A 115 2.77 -26.05 -9.44
C LYS A 115 3.84 -25.76 -10.49
N ASN A 116 4.39 -24.56 -10.47
CA ASN A 116 5.41 -24.09 -11.42
C ASN A 116 6.85 -24.52 -11.05
N ARG A 117 7.06 -25.21 -9.93
CA ARG A 117 8.38 -25.61 -9.40
C ARG A 117 9.35 -24.42 -9.28
N GLU A 118 8.83 -23.27 -8.86
CA GLU A 118 9.62 -22.04 -8.78
C GLU A 118 10.64 -22.09 -7.65
N ARG A 119 11.85 -21.58 -7.92
CA ARG A 119 12.93 -21.52 -6.93
C ARG A 119 12.69 -20.50 -5.82
N ASN A 120 11.98 -19.41 -6.11
CA ASN A 120 11.70 -18.34 -5.17
C ASN A 120 10.20 -18.08 -5.10
N LEU A 121 9.62 -18.16 -3.90
CA LEU A 121 8.19 -17.86 -3.69
C LEU A 121 7.86 -16.39 -4.00
N TRP A 122 8.77 -15.47 -3.72
CA TRP A 122 8.60 -14.04 -3.96
C TRP A 122 9.86 -13.49 -4.62
N GLY A 123 10.16 -13.88 -5.87
CA GLY A 123 11.42 -13.49 -6.53
C GLY A 123 11.41 -12.05 -7.04
N ASN A 124 10.49 -11.75 -7.94
CA ASN A 124 10.18 -10.40 -8.41
C ASN A 124 8.69 -10.16 -8.22
N VAL A 125 8.33 -9.11 -7.51
CA VAL A 125 6.93 -8.75 -7.24
C VAL A 125 6.66 -7.40 -7.87
N GLU A 126 5.64 -7.34 -8.70
CA GLU A 126 5.24 -6.17 -9.46
C GLU A 126 3.77 -5.88 -9.17
N ILE A 127 3.44 -4.65 -8.80
CA ILE A 127 2.07 -4.22 -8.56
C ILE A 127 1.76 -3.04 -9.46
N SER A 128 0.72 -3.20 -10.27
CA SER A 128 0.29 -2.21 -11.25
C SER A 128 -0.92 -1.45 -10.73
N PHE A 129 -0.95 -0.14 -10.98
CA PHE A 129 -2.04 0.76 -10.62
C PHE A 129 -2.52 1.52 -11.84
N GLN A 130 -3.79 1.88 -11.86
CA GLN A 130 -4.33 2.82 -12.82
C GLN A 130 -4.28 4.23 -12.22
N THR A 131 -3.71 5.16 -12.96
CA THR A 131 -3.66 6.57 -12.57
C THR A 131 -5.00 7.26 -12.84
N LYS A 132 -5.16 8.49 -12.35
CA LYS A 132 -6.36 9.31 -12.58
C LYS A 132 -6.61 9.55 -14.08
N GLN A 133 -5.57 9.69 -14.90
CA GLN A 133 -5.67 9.81 -16.36
C GLN A 133 -5.79 8.47 -17.09
N GLY A 134 -5.90 7.35 -16.37
CA GLY A 134 -6.07 6.02 -16.94
C GLY A 134 -4.80 5.33 -17.41
N LYS A 135 -3.61 5.91 -17.17
CA LYS A 135 -2.32 5.28 -17.46
C LYS A 135 -2.06 4.15 -16.46
N THR A 136 -1.28 3.15 -16.88
CA THR A 136 -0.81 2.11 -15.96
C THR A 136 0.59 2.48 -15.47
N VAL A 137 0.76 2.53 -14.16
CA VAL A 137 2.07 2.68 -13.50
C VAL A 137 2.33 1.46 -12.64
N GLN A 138 3.61 1.18 -12.37
CA GLN A 138 4.03 -0.03 -11.67
C GLN A 138 5.02 0.32 -10.56
N ILE A 139 4.90 -0.38 -9.43
CA ILE A 139 5.91 -0.44 -8.39
C ILE A 139 6.39 -1.89 -8.26
N ALA A 140 7.67 -2.09 -7.99
CA ALA A 140 8.27 -3.42 -7.97
C ALA A 140 9.27 -3.60 -6.83
N SER A 141 9.45 -4.86 -6.42
CA SER A 141 10.45 -5.26 -5.44
C SER A 141 11.06 -6.60 -5.78
N LYS A 142 12.36 -6.74 -5.54
CA LYS A 142 13.09 -8.01 -5.68
C LYS A 142 13.24 -8.67 -4.32
N LYS A 143 12.76 -9.90 -4.20
CA LYS A 143 12.85 -10.72 -2.98
C LYS A 143 12.33 -10.01 -1.72
N PRO A 144 11.15 -9.38 -1.74
CA PRO A 144 10.62 -8.74 -0.54
C PRO A 144 10.38 -9.78 0.55
N LEU A 145 10.77 -9.47 1.78
CA LEU A 145 10.33 -10.23 2.95
C LEU A 145 8.80 -10.19 2.98
N THR A 146 8.16 -11.34 2.80
CA THR A 146 6.71 -11.42 2.64
C THR A 146 6.09 -12.27 3.72
N THR A 147 5.16 -11.69 4.47
CA THR A 147 4.43 -12.38 5.53
C THR A 147 2.93 -12.42 5.23
N PRO A 148 2.25 -13.56 5.45
CA PRO A 148 0.80 -13.57 5.46
C PRO A 148 0.30 -12.77 6.67
N MET A 149 -0.72 -11.96 6.45
CA MET A 149 -1.54 -11.40 7.51
C MET A 149 -2.32 -12.55 8.14
N GLY A 150 -2.43 -12.55 9.47
CA GLY A 150 -3.34 -13.45 10.17
C GLY A 150 -4.81 -13.09 9.88
N ALA A 151 -5.69 -13.41 10.84
CA ALA A 151 -7.11 -13.10 10.71
C ALA A 151 -7.33 -11.61 10.42
N MET A 152 -8.08 -11.32 9.36
CA MET A 152 -8.45 -9.95 9.02
C MET A 152 -9.31 -9.34 10.13
N PRO A 153 -8.97 -8.14 10.63
CA PRO A 153 -9.72 -7.52 11.72
C PRO A 153 -11.10 -7.02 11.27
N TRP A 154 -11.32 -6.87 9.96
CA TRP A 154 -12.53 -6.30 9.42
C TRP A 154 -13.60 -7.36 9.11
N LYS A 155 -14.75 -7.24 9.77
CA LYS A 155 -15.88 -8.16 9.60
C LYS A 155 -16.37 -8.16 8.15
N GLY A 156 -16.54 -9.34 7.56
CA GLY A 156 -17.06 -9.50 6.20
C GLY A 156 -16.09 -9.05 5.10
N PHE A 157 -14.80 -8.90 5.41
CA PHE A 157 -13.79 -8.54 4.42
C PHE A 157 -13.75 -9.54 3.27
N ASN A 158 -14.09 -9.08 2.06
CA ASN A 158 -14.14 -9.90 0.85
C ASN A 158 -13.31 -9.29 -0.28
N ALA A 159 -12.03 -9.08 0.00
CA ALA A 159 -11.05 -8.61 -0.96
C ALA A 159 -9.68 -9.23 -0.64
N HIS A 160 -8.67 -8.94 -1.46
CA HIS A 160 -7.29 -9.12 -1.08
C HIS A 160 -6.75 -7.81 -0.51
N LEU A 161 -5.88 -7.95 0.49
CA LEU A 161 -5.12 -6.83 1.05
C LEU A 161 -3.64 -7.10 0.83
N ILE A 162 -2.92 -6.07 0.44
CA ILE A 162 -1.46 -6.02 0.45
C ILE A 162 -1.07 -4.76 1.22
N VAL A 163 -0.09 -4.88 2.10
CA VAL A 163 0.61 -3.73 2.69
C VAL A 163 2.01 -3.77 2.15
N ILE A 164 2.40 -2.73 1.40
CA ILE A 164 3.76 -2.59 0.89
C ILE A 164 4.51 -1.57 1.71
N GLY A 165 5.75 -1.90 2.02
CA GLY A 165 6.64 -1.03 2.77
C GLY A 165 7.95 -0.77 2.07
N LEU A 166 9.02 -0.60 2.86
CA LEU A 166 10.30 -0.09 2.39
C LEU A 166 10.89 -0.88 1.22
N SER A 167 10.69 -2.19 1.13
CA SER A 167 11.18 -2.98 -0.02
C SER A 167 10.63 -2.53 -1.38
N PHE A 168 9.51 -1.79 -1.40
CA PHE A 168 8.92 -1.19 -2.59
C PHE A 168 9.15 0.33 -2.65
N LEU A 169 9.16 0.99 -1.48
CA LEU A 169 9.19 2.45 -1.38
C LEU A 169 10.61 3.03 -1.36
N ASP A 170 11.59 2.25 -0.93
CA ASP A 170 12.99 2.68 -0.88
C ASP A 170 13.51 3.03 -2.27
N GLY A 171 14.38 4.05 -2.35
CA GLY A 171 14.83 4.59 -3.63
C GLY A 171 13.78 5.36 -4.43
N ASN A 172 12.60 5.63 -3.85
CA ASN A 172 11.53 6.41 -4.49
C ASN A 172 11.10 7.60 -3.62
N MET A 173 10.46 8.58 -4.26
CA MET A 173 9.71 9.63 -3.57
C MET A 173 8.22 9.29 -3.57
N LEU A 174 7.64 9.11 -2.39
CA LEU A 174 6.21 8.93 -2.21
C LEU A 174 5.57 10.26 -1.83
N SER A 175 4.64 10.76 -2.63
CA SER A 175 3.82 11.94 -2.31
C SER A 175 2.36 11.54 -2.10
N VAL A 176 1.77 12.00 -1.01
CA VAL A 176 0.38 11.73 -0.65
C VAL A 176 -0.36 13.05 -0.48
N ASP A 177 -1.43 13.23 -1.26
CA ASP A 177 -2.44 14.26 -1.03
C ASP A 177 -3.60 13.63 -0.26
N ILE A 178 -3.72 14.00 1.01
CA ILE A 178 -4.58 13.33 1.99
C ILE A 178 -6.06 13.61 1.66
N ASP A 179 -6.36 14.78 1.11
CA ASP A 179 -7.73 15.21 0.82
C ASP A 179 -8.28 14.62 -0.49
N LYS A 180 -7.43 14.04 -1.33
CA LYS A 180 -7.82 13.43 -2.61
C LYS A 180 -8.11 11.92 -2.50
N GLY A 181 -8.25 11.39 -1.29
CA GLY A 181 -8.67 10.00 -1.00
C GLY A 181 -10.09 9.84 -0.50
#